data_AF-J0ZFK8-F1
#
_entry.id   AF-J0ZFK8-F1
#
_cell.length_a   1.000
_cell.length_b   1.000
_cell.length_c   1.000
_cell.angle_alpha   90.00
_cell.angle_beta   90.00
_cell.angle_gamma   90.00
#
_symmetry.space_group_name_H-M   'P 1'
#
loop_
_entity.id
_entity.type
_entity.pdbx_description
1 polymer ?
#
loop_
_entity_poly.entity_id
_entity_poly.type
_entity_poly.pdbx_seq_one_letter_code
_entity_poly.pdbx_strand_id
1 'polypeptide(L)'
;MAALSPFHSFPVRKIDGNAWGPAVALMKTSAGSPFYFNFHFGDLGNTFVCGPSDSGKTVIVNFLLAQLQKHNPNMIFFDKDRRAELFVRAGGGTYMPLKNGQPTGITPLKGLYYNNPADRVFLRRWITKLVSAEGQKISESERQDISAAVDQLALLPKEQRTISALQMFFDTTHREGISGRLERGCRGNALG
;
A
#
# COMPACT_ATOMS: atom_id res chain seq x y z
N MET A 1 27.65 -30.18 33.66
CA MET A 1 26.72 -29.07 34.01
C MET A 1 25.69 -28.90 32.89
N ALA A 2 24.70 -29.78 32.79
CA ALA A 2 23.64 -29.71 31.78
C ALA A 2 22.23 -29.94 32.37
N ALA A 3 22.06 -29.63 33.67
CA ALA A 3 20.83 -29.93 34.43
C ALA A 3 20.02 -28.67 34.81
N LEU A 4 20.37 -27.50 34.28
CA LEU A 4 19.69 -26.22 34.59
C LEU A 4 19.30 -25.42 33.34
N SER A 5 19.08 -26.08 32.20
CA SER A 5 18.49 -25.40 31.04
C SER A 5 16.97 -25.55 31.11
N PRO A 6 16.18 -24.51 31.41
CA PRO A 6 14.74 -24.63 31.36
C PRO A 6 14.33 -24.70 29.90
N PHE A 7 13.79 -25.84 29.48
CA PHE A 7 13.11 -26.03 28.19
C PHE A 7 11.81 -25.19 28.07
N HIS A 8 11.52 -24.33 29.07
CA HIS A 8 10.46 -23.33 29.09
C HIS A 8 11.01 -21.90 29.01
N SER A 9 12.18 -21.71 28.39
CA SER A 9 12.71 -20.37 28.16
C SER A 9 11.86 -19.66 27.10
N PHE A 10 10.87 -18.89 27.56
CA PHE A 10 10.13 -17.99 26.68
C PHE A 10 11.08 -16.92 26.14
N PRO A 11 11.00 -16.57 24.85
CA PRO A 11 11.98 -15.69 24.23
C PRO A 11 11.93 -14.29 24.85
N VAL A 12 12.92 -13.94 25.67
CA VAL A 12 13.12 -12.56 26.11
C VAL A 12 13.93 -11.85 25.04
N ARG A 13 13.25 -11.03 24.24
CA ARG A 13 13.90 -10.17 23.23
C ARG A 13 14.65 -9.00 23.90
N LYS A 14 15.50 -8.31 23.14
CA LYS A 14 16.31 -7.21 23.67
C LYS A 14 15.47 -5.96 23.93
N ILE A 15 15.68 -5.35 25.11
CA ILE A 15 15.08 -4.06 25.47
C ILE A 15 15.63 -2.95 24.57
N ASP A 16 16.96 -2.93 24.40
CA ASP A 16 17.69 -1.91 23.64
C ASP A 16 18.70 -2.55 22.68
N GLY A 17 19.31 -1.71 21.82
CA GLY A 17 20.28 -2.17 20.82
C GLY A 17 19.66 -3.04 19.71
N ASN A 18 18.35 -2.89 19.47
CA ASN A 18 17.71 -3.42 18.27
C ASN A 18 18.02 -2.50 17.07
N ALA A 19 17.73 -2.94 15.84
CA ALA A 19 17.97 -2.12 14.65
C ALA A 19 17.27 -0.75 14.69
N TRP A 20 16.13 -0.64 15.38
CA TRP A 20 15.40 0.62 15.57
C TRP A 20 15.62 1.26 16.95
N GLY A 21 16.60 0.76 17.72
CA GLY A 21 16.91 1.20 19.08
C GLY A 21 16.14 0.41 20.15
N PRO A 22 15.37 1.09 21.03
CA PRO A 22 14.54 0.42 22.03
C PRO A 22 13.49 -0.52 21.41
N ALA A 23 12.99 -1.47 22.19
CA ALA A 23 11.92 -2.35 21.76
C ALA A 23 10.63 -1.57 21.55
N VAL A 24 9.86 -1.90 20.50
CA VAL A 24 8.60 -1.23 20.18
C VAL A 24 7.63 -1.32 21.36
N ALA A 25 7.35 -2.50 21.89
CA ALA A 25 6.39 -2.67 22.98
C ALA A 25 6.84 -3.73 23.99
N LEU A 26 6.50 -3.54 25.26
CA LEU A 26 6.56 -4.60 26.28
C LEU A 26 5.23 -5.35 26.29
N MET A 27 5.30 -6.66 26.11
CA MET A 27 4.16 -7.59 26.19
C MET A 27 4.43 -8.66 27.25
N LYS A 28 3.41 -9.45 27.57
CA LYS A 28 3.48 -10.53 28.55
C LYS A 28 3.39 -11.88 27.84
N THR A 29 4.28 -12.81 28.18
CA THR A 29 4.21 -14.20 27.70
C THR A 29 3.12 -14.97 28.47
N SER A 30 2.77 -16.17 28.01
CA SER A 30 1.82 -17.04 28.73
C SER A 30 2.31 -17.45 30.12
N ALA A 31 3.63 -17.53 30.35
CA ALA A 31 4.21 -17.77 31.68
C ALA A 31 4.38 -16.49 32.52
N GLY A 32 3.94 -15.34 32.01
CA GLY A 32 3.97 -14.08 32.72
C GLY A 32 5.32 -13.36 32.73
N SER A 33 6.30 -13.86 31.99
CA SER A 33 7.57 -13.16 31.77
C SER A 33 7.42 -12.00 30.77
N PRO A 34 8.30 -10.99 30.83
CA PRO A 34 8.32 -9.88 29.88
C PRO A 34 8.75 -10.34 28.47
N PHE A 35 8.10 -9.78 27.45
CA PHE A 35 8.41 -9.98 26.05
C PHE A 35 8.57 -8.63 25.32
N TYR A 36 9.79 -8.32 24.88
CA TYR A 36 10.12 -7.05 24.21
C TYR A 36 9.89 -7.15 22.69
N PHE A 37 8.70 -6.76 22.23
CA PHE A 37 8.29 -6.87 20.85
C PHE A 37 9.02 -5.89 19.92
N ASN A 38 9.34 -6.36 18.72
CA ASN A 38 9.80 -5.57 17.59
C ASN A 38 9.18 -6.14 16.31
N PHE A 39 8.85 -5.27 15.35
CA PHE A 39 8.36 -5.69 14.03
C PHE A 39 9.43 -6.38 13.18
N HIS A 40 10.69 -6.22 13.58
CA HIS A 40 11.86 -6.78 12.93
C HIS A 40 12.55 -7.86 13.75
N PHE A 41 13.34 -8.66 13.03
CA PHE A 41 14.38 -9.52 13.59
C PHE A 41 15.69 -9.20 12.87
N GLY A 42 16.71 -8.77 13.62
CA GLY A 42 17.88 -8.14 13.00
C GLY A 42 17.48 -6.83 12.33
N ASP A 43 17.76 -6.69 11.04
CA ASP A 43 17.38 -5.56 10.19
C ASP A 43 16.15 -5.86 9.30
N LEU A 44 15.63 -7.10 9.31
CA LEU A 44 14.50 -7.53 8.50
C LEU A 44 13.17 -7.26 9.22
N GLY A 45 12.40 -6.28 8.73
CA GLY A 45 11.12 -5.86 9.29
C GLY A 45 9.90 -6.45 8.59
N ASN A 46 9.29 -7.47 9.16
CA ASN A 46 8.00 -8.03 8.71
C ASN A 46 7.24 -8.64 9.90
N THR A 47 5.93 -8.39 9.98
CA THR A 47 5.07 -8.99 11.01
C THR A 47 3.73 -9.35 10.40
N PHE A 48 3.25 -10.55 10.73
CA PHE A 48 1.94 -11.03 10.32
C PHE A 48 1.02 -11.17 11.54
N VAL A 49 -0.17 -10.59 11.43
CA VAL A 49 -1.22 -10.68 12.46
C VAL A 49 -2.43 -11.37 11.84
N CYS A 50 -2.85 -12.51 12.39
CA CYS A 50 -3.96 -13.31 11.91
C CYS A 50 -4.91 -13.71 13.04
N GLY A 51 -6.13 -14.12 12.66
CA GLY A 51 -7.21 -14.50 13.58
C GLY A 51 -8.58 -14.34 12.94
N PRO A 52 -9.65 -14.93 13.53
CA PRO A 52 -11.01 -14.82 13.00
C PRO A 52 -11.53 -13.38 13.06
N SER A 53 -12.62 -13.09 12.35
CA SER A 53 -13.28 -11.78 12.46
C SER A 53 -13.57 -11.44 13.93
N ASP A 54 -13.40 -10.16 14.27
CA ASP A 54 -13.62 -9.61 15.61
C ASP A 54 -12.74 -10.18 16.74
N SER A 55 -11.65 -10.88 16.40
CA SER A 55 -10.64 -11.35 17.36
C SER A 55 -9.71 -10.26 17.92
N GLY A 56 -10.01 -8.97 17.69
CA GLY A 56 -9.16 -7.86 18.15
C GLY A 56 -7.92 -7.56 17.30
N LYS A 57 -7.80 -8.07 16.07
CA LYS A 57 -6.66 -7.79 15.16
C LYS A 57 -6.37 -6.29 15.00
N THR A 58 -7.41 -5.49 14.77
CA THR A 58 -7.27 -4.04 14.64
C THR A 58 -6.76 -3.40 15.94
N VAL A 59 -7.22 -3.90 17.09
CA VAL A 59 -6.79 -3.39 18.40
C VAL A 59 -5.29 -3.62 18.59
N ILE A 60 -4.80 -4.85 18.36
CA ILE A 60 -3.37 -5.14 18.52
C ILE A 60 -2.51 -4.39 17.49
N VAL A 61 -2.96 -4.27 16.23
CA VAL A 61 -2.23 -3.50 15.21
C VAL A 61 -2.14 -2.03 15.60
N ASN A 62 -3.25 -1.40 15.98
CA ASN A 62 -3.26 0.01 16.39
C ASN A 62 -2.42 0.24 17.65
N PHE A 63 -2.46 -0.69 18.62
CA PHE A 63 -1.59 -0.64 19.80
C PHE A 63 -0.11 -0.66 19.40
N LEU A 64 0.31 -1.63 18.58
CA LEU A 64 1.71 -1.76 18.18
C LEU A 64 2.19 -0.56 17.35
N LEU A 65 1.34 -0.02 16.47
CA LEU A 65 1.65 1.20 15.70
C LEU A 65 1.71 2.44 16.59
N ALA A 66 0.85 2.55 17.61
CA ALA A 66 0.94 3.62 18.61
C ALA A 66 2.27 3.57 19.37
N GLN A 67 2.69 2.37 19.79
CA GLN A 67 3.97 2.18 20.47
C GLN A 67 5.16 2.46 19.54
N LEU A 68 5.02 2.22 18.23
CA LEU A 68 6.05 2.52 17.24
C LEU A 68 6.30 4.02 17.07
N GLN A 69 5.33 4.89 17.38
CA GLN A 69 5.45 6.35 17.22
C GLN A 69 6.68 6.96 17.90
N LYS A 70 7.14 6.38 19.02
CA LYS A 70 8.36 6.84 19.71
C LYS A 70 9.63 6.73 18.86
N HIS A 71 9.59 5.96 17.78
CA HIS A 71 10.67 5.83 16.79
C HIS A 71 10.51 6.79 15.60
N ASN A 72 9.54 7.72 15.65
CA ASN A 72 9.23 8.68 14.60
C ASN A 72 9.11 8.05 13.18
N PRO A 73 8.27 7.00 13.01
CA PRO A 73 8.20 6.26 11.76
C PRO A 73 7.43 7.03 10.68
N ASN A 74 7.80 6.82 9.42
CA ASN A 74 6.91 7.13 8.29
C ASN A 74 5.94 5.96 8.10
N MET A 75 4.64 6.20 8.25
CA MET A 75 3.61 5.15 8.18
C MET A 75 2.60 5.41 7.07
N ILE A 76 2.36 4.36 6.28
CA ILE A 76 1.27 4.30 5.30
C ILE A 76 0.33 3.19 5.76
N PHE A 77 -0.93 3.54 6.03
CA PHE A 77 -1.93 2.60 6.53
C PHE A 77 -3.03 2.37 5.48
N PHE A 78 -3.04 1.19 4.88
CA PHE A 78 -4.18 0.72 4.08
C PHE A 78 -5.26 0.17 4.99
N ASP A 79 -6.35 0.92 5.14
CA ASP A 79 -7.44 0.62 6.05
C ASP A 79 -8.70 0.24 5.28
N LYS A 80 -9.24 -0.94 5.58
CA LYS A 80 -10.51 -1.42 5.03
C LYS A 80 -11.62 -1.13 6.04
N ASP A 81 -12.74 -0.59 5.55
CA ASP A 81 -13.93 -0.27 6.36
C ASP A 81 -13.75 0.85 7.40
N ARG A 82 -12.72 1.70 7.25
CA ARG A 82 -12.47 2.88 8.10
C ARG A 82 -12.21 2.58 9.58
N ARG A 83 -11.70 1.38 9.91
CA ARG A 83 -11.46 0.98 11.30
C ARG A 83 -10.25 1.67 11.93
N ALA A 84 -9.36 2.25 11.12
CA ALA A 84 -8.17 2.95 11.58
C ALA A 84 -8.27 4.48 11.46
N GLU A 85 -9.36 5.03 10.94
CA GLU A 85 -9.49 6.49 10.72
C GLU A 85 -9.24 7.30 12.00
N LEU A 86 -9.87 6.90 13.11
CA LEU A 86 -9.68 7.58 14.39
C LEU A 86 -8.23 7.50 14.87
N PHE A 87 -7.59 6.35 14.72
CA PHE A 87 -6.19 6.16 15.09
C PHE A 87 -5.27 7.07 14.27
N VAL A 88 -5.44 7.10 12.94
CA VAL A 88 -4.63 7.94 12.04
C VAL A 88 -4.78 9.42 12.42
N ARG A 89 -6.02 9.89 12.62
CA ARG A 89 -6.27 11.29 12.98
C ARG A 89 -5.73 11.64 14.37
N ALA A 90 -5.94 10.78 15.37
CA ALA A 90 -5.44 10.98 16.72
C ALA A 90 -3.91 10.99 16.78
N GLY A 91 -3.25 10.20 15.92
CA GLY A 91 -1.80 10.19 15.75
C GLY A 91 -1.23 11.35 14.92
N GLY A 92 -2.05 12.36 14.57
CA GLY A 92 -1.62 13.51 13.77
C GLY A 92 -1.44 13.23 12.28
N GLY A 93 -1.88 12.06 11.80
CA GLY A 93 -1.81 11.68 10.39
C GLY A 93 -2.94 12.24 9.53
N THR A 94 -2.76 12.17 8.22
CA THR A 94 -3.80 12.51 7.24
C THR A 94 -4.54 11.25 6.81
N TYR A 95 -5.86 11.23 7.00
CA TYR A 95 -6.71 10.14 6.52
C TYR A 95 -7.35 10.49 5.18
N MET A 96 -7.06 9.71 4.14
CA MET A 96 -7.56 9.90 2.77
C MET A 96 -8.57 8.80 2.41
N PRO A 97 -9.88 9.04 2.57
CA PRO A 97 -10.88 8.03 2.24
C PRO A 97 -11.00 7.83 0.72
N LEU A 98 -10.90 6.60 0.26
CA LEU A 98 -11.21 6.24 -1.13
C LEU A 98 -12.72 6.01 -1.25
N LYS A 99 -13.41 6.85 -2.03
CA LYS A 99 -14.85 6.78 -2.30
C LYS A 99 -15.08 6.73 -3.80
N ASN A 100 -15.96 5.85 -4.27
CA ASN A 100 -16.32 5.76 -5.68
C ASN A 100 -16.91 7.09 -6.18
N GLY A 101 -16.52 7.48 -7.40
CA GLY A 101 -16.98 8.72 -8.05
C GLY A 101 -16.51 10.00 -7.37
N GLN A 102 -15.57 9.93 -6.42
CA GLN A 102 -15.00 11.09 -5.75
C GLN A 102 -13.49 11.17 -6.04
N PRO A 103 -12.93 12.38 -6.30
CA PRO A 103 -11.50 12.54 -6.48
C PRO A 103 -10.71 12.01 -5.28
N THR A 104 -9.81 11.07 -5.52
CA THR A 104 -8.97 10.45 -4.48
C THR A 104 -7.76 11.30 -4.10
N GLY A 105 -7.40 12.28 -4.95
CA GLY A 105 -6.13 13.01 -4.86
C GLY A 105 -4.90 12.21 -5.31
N ILE A 106 -5.06 10.93 -5.65
CA ILE A 106 -3.98 10.06 -6.11
C ILE A 106 -3.97 10.09 -7.64
N THR A 107 -3.01 10.81 -8.23
CA THR A 107 -2.91 10.97 -9.69
C THR A 107 -1.51 10.62 -10.21
N PRO A 108 -1.17 9.32 -10.39
CA PRO A 108 0.16 8.91 -10.84
C PRO A 108 0.56 9.54 -12.20
N LEU A 109 -0.40 9.65 -13.13
CA LEU A 109 -0.22 10.28 -14.44
C LEU A 109 0.22 11.76 -14.37
N LYS A 110 -0.03 12.44 -13.24
CA LYS A 110 0.41 13.82 -13.00
C LYS A 110 1.61 13.90 -12.05
N GLY A 111 1.65 13.01 -11.06
CA GLY A 111 2.61 13.08 -9.94
C GLY A 111 4.00 12.57 -10.30
N LEU A 112 4.13 11.72 -11.32
CA LEU A 112 5.39 11.13 -11.73
C LEU A 112 6.07 11.90 -12.87
N TYR A 113 7.39 11.77 -12.95
CA TYR A 113 8.23 12.51 -13.87
C TYR A 113 8.52 11.68 -15.12
N TYR A 114 7.94 12.07 -16.24
CA TYR A 114 8.10 11.34 -17.50
C TYR A 114 9.51 11.44 -18.09
N ASN A 115 10.40 12.30 -17.60
CA ASN A 115 11.81 12.26 -17.99
C ASN A 115 12.61 11.15 -17.27
N ASN A 116 12.06 10.57 -16.20
CA ASN A 116 12.64 9.43 -15.50
C ASN A 116 12.17 8.10 -16.14
N PRO A 117 13.08 7.28 -16.68
CA PRO A 117 12.71 5.98 -17.26
C PRO A 117 11.99 5.04 -16.28
N ALA A 118 12.37 5.06 -14.99
CA ALA A 118 11.76 4.21 -13.97
C ALA A 118 10.28 4.57 -13.74
N ASP A 119 9.95 5.86 -13.76
CA ASP A 119 8.58 6.36 -13.63
C ASP A 119 7.72 5.93 -14.82
N ARG A 120 8.26 5.97 -16.04
CA ARG A 120 7.53 5.46 -17.22
C ARG A 120 7.25 3.96 -17.11
N VAL A 121 8.24 3.18 -16.68
CA VAL A 121 8.06 1.73 -16.46
C VAL A 121 6.98 1.47 -15.41
N PHE A 122 6.99 2.24 -14.31
CA PHE A 122 5.94 2.16 -13.30
C PHE A 122 4.56 2.49 -13.88
N LEU A 123 4.43 3.59 -14.62
CA LEU A 123 3.15 4.02 -15.22
C LEU A 123 2.61 2.98 -16.19
N ARG A 124 3.45 2.41 -17.06
CA ARG A 124 3.07 1.32 -17.97
C ARG A 124 2.53 0.12 -17.18
N ARG A 125 3.24 -0.32 -16.14
CA ARG A 125 2.80 -1.42 -15.26
C ARG A 125 1.49 -1.09 -14.51
N TRP A 126 1.35 0.14 -14.04
CA TRP A 126 0.16 0.61 -13.34
C TRP A 126 -1.06 0.61 -14.27
N ILE A 127 -0.95 1.17 -15.48
CA ILE A 127 -2.00 1.14 -16.50
C ILE A 127 -2.36 -0.30 -16.87
N THR A 128 -1.36 -1.15 -17.14
CA THR A 128 -1.59 -2.58 -17.41
C THR A 128 -2.39 -3.22 -16.28
N LYS A 129 -2.10 -2.90 -15.02
CA LYS A 129 -2.83 -3.47 -13.88
C LYS A 129 -4.27 -2.97 -13.77
N LEU A 130 -4.54 -1.72 -14.14
CA LEU A 130 -5.90 -1.18 -14.22
C LEU A 130 -6.73 -1.90 -15.28
N VAL A 131 -6.15 -2.16 -16.45
CA VAL A 131 -6.87 -2.77 -17.59
C VAL A 131 -6.81 -4.29 -17.63
N SER A 132 -6.08 -4.91 -16.70
CA SER A 132 -6.09 -6.35 -16.45
C SER A 132 -6.93 -6.72 -15.21
N ALA A 133 -7.76 -5.80 -14.73
CA ALA A 133 -8.66 -6.08 -13.60
C ALA A 133 -9.60 -7.25 -13.96
N GLU A 134 -10.09 -7.96 -12.94
CA GLU A 134 -11.08 -9.04 -13.11
C GLU A 134 -10.58 -10.23 -13.98
N GLY A 135 -9.26 -10.42 -14.09
CA GLY A 135 -8.65 -11.58 -14.75
C GLY A 135 -8.47 -11.42 -16.27
N GLN A 136 -8.74 -10.23 -16.82
CA GLN A 136 -8.52 -9.95 -18.23
C GLN A 136 -7.03 -10.06 -18.60
N LYS A 137 -6.75 -10.78 -19.69
CA LYS A 137 -5.39 -10.89 -20.23
C LYS A 137 -5.07 -9.64 -21.05
N ILE A 138 -3.77 -9.34 -21.11
CA ILE A 138 -3.21 -8.26 -21.91
C ILE A 138 -2.23 -8.89 -22.89
N SER A 139 -2.53 -8.73 -24.18
CA SER A 139 -1.70 -9.16 -25.31
C SER A 139 -0.42 -8.33 -25.44
N GLU A 140 0.54 -8.79 -26.23
CA GLU A 140 1.76 -8.02 -26.48
C GLU A 140 1.47 -6.73 -27.27
N SER A 141 0.53 -6.77 -28.22
CA SER A 141 0.07 -5.57 -28.94
C SER A 141 -0.47 -4.52 -27.97
N GLU A 142 -1.35 -4.91 -27.06
CA GLU A 142 -1.89 -4.01 -26.03
C GLU A 142 -0.81 -3.44 -25.10
N ARG A 143 0.28 -4.18 -24.84
CA ARG A 143 1.43 -3.65 -24.08
C ARG A 143 2.18 -2.57 -24.85
N GLN A 144 2.36 -2.78 -26.16
CA GLN A 144 2.98 -1.79 -27.04
C GLN A 144 2.11 -0.54 -27.14
N ASP A 145 0.80 -0.70 -27.26
CA ASP A 145 -0.16 0.40 -27.25
C ASP A 145 -0.08 1.20 -25.94
N ILE A 146 -0.05 0.52 -24.79
CA ILE A 146 0.12 1.18 -23.47
C ILE A 146 1.45 1.94 -23.42
N SER A 147 2.53 1.35 -23.94
CA SER A 147 3.83 2.01 -23.98
C SER A 147 3.77 3.30 -24.80
N ALA A 148 3.23 3.22 -26.01
CA ALA A 148 3.07 4.37 -26.90
C ALA A 148 2.17 5.44 -26.28
N ALA A 149 1.03 5.06 -25.68
CA ALA A 149 0.11 5.98 -25.04
C ALA A 149 0.75 6.73 -23.85
N VAL A 150 1.59 6.06 -23.05
CA VAL A 150 2.36 6.72 -21.97
C VAL A 150 3.35 7.74 -22.54
N ASP A 151 4.01 7.43 -23.64
CA ASP A 151 4.96 8.35 -24.28
C ASP A 151 4.24 9.55 -24.92
N GLN A 152 3.07 9.35 -25.52
CA GLN A 152 2.24 10.45 -26.03
C GLN A 152 1.68 11.33 -24.91
N LEU A 153 1.23 10.73 -23.80
CA LEU A 153 0.72 11.46 -22.65
C LEU A 153 1.78 12.38 -22.02
N ALA A 154 3.07 12.02 -22.15
CA ALA A 154 4.19 12.84 -21.69
C ALA A 154 4.25 14.22 -22.37
N LEU A 155 3.76 14.31 -23.62
CA LEU A 155 3.77 15.53 -24.43
C LEU A 155 2.68 16.52 -23.99
N LEU A 156 1.67 16.05 -23.26
CA LEU A 156 0.62 16.94 -22.75
C LEU A 156 1.12 17.75 -21.55
N PRO A 157 0.59 18.98 -21.34
CA PRO A 157 0.71 19.70 -20.08
C PRO A 157 0.28 18.84 -18.89
N LYS A 158 0.96 19.00 -17.74
CA LYS A 158 0.76 18.17 -16.53
C LYS A 158 -0.70 18.13 -16.09
N GLU A 159 -1.42 19.24 -16.25
CA GLU A 159 -2.81 19.43 -15.86
C GLU A 159 -3.76 18.55 -16.68
N GLN A 160 -3.39 18.28 -17.94
CA GLN A 160 -4.18 17.53 -18.91
C GLN A 160 -3.93 16.01 -18.85
N ARG A 161 -2.88 15.56 -18.13
CA ARG A 161 -2.54 14.13 -17.99
C ARG A 161 -3.57 13.41 -17.10
N THR A 162 -4.61 12.89 -17.72
CA THR A 162 -5.77 12.25 -17.07
C THR A 162 -6.04 10.87 -17.67
N ILE A 163 -6.83 10.04 -17.00
CA ILE A 163 -7.27 8.75 -17.56
C ILE A 163 -8.08 8.97 -18.85
N SER A 164 -8.92 10.01 -18.90
CA SER A 164 -9.67 10.38 -20.10
C SER A 164 -8.76 10.80 -21.26
N ALA A 165 -7.71 11.58 -21.01
CA ALA A 165 -6.72 11.91 -22.04
C ALA A 165 -5.94 10.68 -22.51
N LEU A 166 -5.57 9.79 -21.59
CA LEU A 166 -4.92 8.52 -21.91
C LEU A 166 -5.82 7.63 -22.79
N GLN A 167 -7.13 7.60 -22.51
CA GLN A 167 -8.12 6.80 -23.26
C GLN A 167 -8.17 7.17 -24.75
N MET A 168 -7.93 8.45 -25.09
CA MET A 168 -7.93 8.96 -26.46
C MET A 168 -6.81 8.39 -27.34
N PHE A 169 -5.77 7.77 -26.75
CA PHE A 169 -4.69 7.14 -27.50
C PHE A 169 -4.95 5.67 -27.86
N PHE A 170 -6.10 5.12 -27.47
CA PHE A 170 -6.46 3.73 -27.75
C PHE A 170 -7.64 3.65 -28.71
N ASP A 171 -7.79 2.50 -29.37
CA ASP A 171 -8.94 2.21 -30.22
C ASP A 171 -10.25 2.22 -29.41
N THR A 172 -11.17 3.10 -29.79
CA THR A 172 -12.49 3.26 -29.16
C THR A 172 -13.58 2.38 -29.80
N THR A 173 -13.30 1.72 -30.92
CA THR A 173 -14.28 0.88 -31.63
C THR A 173 -14.50 -0.46 -30.92
N HIS A 174 -13.50 -0.95 -30.19
CA HIS A 174 -13.56 -2.17 -29.41
C HIS A 174 -13.94 -1.90 -27.95
N ARG A 175 -15.21 -2.11 -27.59
CA ARG A 175 -15.70 -1.94 -26.20
C ARG A 175 -14.94 -2.77 -25.16
N GLU A 176 -14.42 -3.93 -25.54
CA GLU A 176 -13.63 -4.79 -24.65
C GLU A 176 -12.11 -4.51 -24.73
N GLY A 177 -11.70 -3.56 -25.57
CA GLY A 177 -10.33 -3.09 -25.67
C GLY A 177 -9.91 -2.20 -24.49
N ILE A 178 -8.65 -1.78 -24.49
CA ILE A 178 -8.07 -0.92 -23.43
C ILE A 178 -8.94 0.30 -23.15
N SER A 179 -9.45 0.96 -24.19
CA SER A 179 -10.27 2.16 -24.07
C SER A 179 -11.52 1.92 -23.21
N GLY A 180 -12.31 0.89 -23.52
CA GLY A 180 -13.51 0.54 -22.74
C GLY A 180 -13.19 0.08 -21.32
N ARG A 181 -12.06 -0.61 -21.11
CA ARG A 181 -11.62 -1.02 -19.76
C ARG A 181 -11.24 0.17 -18.87
N LEU A 182 -10.73 1.25 -19.45
CA LEU A 182 -10.40 2.49 -18.73
C LEU A 182 -11.63 3.38 -18.47
N GLU A 183 -12.75 3.14 -19.14
CA GLU A 183 -13.94 3.99 -19.08
C GLU A 183 -14.41 4.20 -17.64
N ARG A 184 -14.47 3.14 -16.82
CA ARG A 184 -14.91 3.23 -15.42
C ARG A 184 -14.10 4.21 -14.57
N GLY A 185 -12.84 4.46 -14.92
CA GLY A 185 -11.94 5.40 -14.23
C GLY A 185 -11.89 6.81 -14.84
N CYS A 186 -12.62 7.06 -15.92
CA CYS A 186 -12.74 8.38 -16.53
C CYS A 186 -13.74 9.24 -15.75
N ARG A 187 -13.43 10.54 -15.61
CA ARG A 187 -14.22 11.49 -14.81
C ARG A 187 -15.71 11.43 -15.14
N GLY A 188 -16.54 11.24 -14.12
CA GLY A 188 -17.99 11.14 -14.23
C GLY A 188 -18.52 9.70 -14.33
N ASN A 189 -17.64 8.70 -14.32
CA ASN A 189 -18.03 7.28 -14.36
C ASN A 189 -17.94 6.64 -12.96
N ALA A 190 -18.13 5.32 -12.90
CA ALA A 190 -18.31 4.59 -11.65
C ALA A 190 -17.19 4.74 -10.61
N LEU A 191 -15.93 4.97 -11.04
CA LEU A 191 -14.76 5.02 -10.16
C LEU A 191 -14.10 6.40 -10.07
N GLY A 192 -14.54 7.41 -10.84
CA GLY A 192 -13.99 8.77 -10.78
C GLY A 192 -14.70 9.73 -11.71
#